data_AF-A0A368FEA7-F1
#
_entry.id   AF-A0A368FEA7-F1
#
_cell.length_a   1.000
_cell.length_b   1.000
_cell.length_c   1.000
_cell.angle_alpha   90.00
_cell.angle_beta   90.00
_cell.angle_gamma   90.00
#
_symmetry.space_group_name_H-M   'P 1'
#
loop_
_entity.id
_entity.type
_entity.pdbx_description
1 polymer ?
#
loop_
_entity_poly.entity_id
_entity_poly.type
_entity_poly.pdbx_seq_one_letter_code
_entity_poly.pdbx_strand_id
1 'polypeptide(L)'
;MKGRPAPQPWQGAINVTYKIGPGFQSGEALKISVNGNLKIRKIRNVIGYIRGKDEPDRYVILGNHYDAWVYGSMDPNSGTAILAEVARAMM
;
A
#
# COMPACT_ATOMS: atom_id res chain seq x y z
N MET A 1 30.04 -5.64 -0.25
CA MET A 1 29.69 -6.05 -1.63
C MET A 1 30.91 -5.90 -2.55
N LYS A 2 31.10 -6.81 -3.51
CA LYS A 2 32.10 -6.70 -4.60
C LYS A 2 31.54 -5.83 -5.74
N GLY A 3 32.31 -5.68 -6.81
CA GLY A 3 31.92 -4.93 -8.00
C GLY A 3 32.14 -3.42 -7.89
N ARG A 4 31.83 -2.71 -8.98
CA ARG A 4 31.96 -1.26 -9.07
C ARG A 4 30.91 -0.55 -8.19
N PRO A 5 31.22 0.66 -7.69
CA PRO A 5 30.21 1.54 -7.10
C PRO A 5 29.01 1.72 -8.03
N ALA A 6 27.81 1.78 -7.47
CA ALA A 6 26.61 2.13 -8.21
C ALA A 6 26.68 3.59 -8.71
N PRO A 7 26.07 3.92 -9.86
CA PRO A 7 25.98 5.31 -10.33
C PRO A 7 25.34 6.23 -9.30
N GLN A 8 25.63 7.53 -9.36
CA GLN A 8 25.12 8.53 -8.41
C GLN A 8 23.60 8.47 -8.20
N PRO A 9 22.75 8.32 -9.25
CA PRO A 9 21.30 8.25 -9.06
C PRO A 9 20.79 7.02 -8.30
N TRP A 10 21.64 6.00 -8.07
CA TRP A 10 21.29 4.75 -7.39
C TRP A 10 21.85 4.69 -5.96
N GLN A 11 22.57 5.72 -5.52
CA GLN A 11 23.02 5.84 -4.14
C GLN A 11 21.83 6.20 -3.24
N GLY A 12 21.78 5.59 -2.05
CA GLY A 12 20.79 5.89 -1.02
C GLY A 12 21.40 6.57 0.20
N ALA A 13 20.59 6.77 1.23
CA ALA A 13 20.99 7.47 2.45
C ALA A 13 21.63 6.57 3.53
N ILE A 14 21.92 5.30 3.22
CA ILE A 14 22.60 4.40 4.17
C ILE A 14 24.11 4.63 4.06
N ASN A 15 24.80 4.68 5.20
CA ASN A 15 26.24 4.90 5.28
C ASN A 15 27.06 3.66 4.87
N VAL A 16 26.88 3.22 3.63
CA VAL A 16 27.64 2.16 2.97
C VAL A 16 27.82 2.53 1.51
N THR A 17 28.94 2.15 0.90
CA THR A 17 29.05 2.27 -0.56
C THR A 17 28.14 1.26 -1.24
N TYR A 18 27.09 1.74 -1.91
CA TYR A 18 26.25 0.89 -2.74
C TYR A 18 27.08 0.41 -3.92
N LYS A 19 27.25 -0.91 -4.02
CA LYS A 19 27.96 -1.58 -5.12
C LYS A 19 27.02 -2.54 -5.82
N ILE A 20 27.21 -2.68 -7.14
CA ILE A 20 26.33 -3.48 -8.01
C ILE A 20 26.55 -5.00 -7.84
N GLY A 21 27.64 -5.43 -7.19
CA GLY A 21 27.98 -6.85 -7.09
C GLY A 21 28.53 -7.41 -8.40
N PRO A 22 28.46 -8.74 -8.61
CA PRO A 22 27.90 -9.75 -7.70
C PRO A 22 28.82 -10.08 -6.52
N GLY A 23 28.22 -10.55 -5.41
CA GLY A 23 28.91 -11.18 -4.27
C GLY A 23 29.35 -10.26 -3.12
N PHE A 24 29.65 -10.85 -1.97
CA PHE A 24 30.23 -10.18 -0.81
C PHE A 24 31.76 -10.17 -0.90
N GLN A 25 32.40 -9.24 -0.18
CA GLN A 25 33.87 -9.12 -0.20
C GLN A 25 34.53 -10.36 0.40
N SER A 26 33.98 -10.87 1.49
CA SER A 26 34.43 -12.05 2.23
C SER A 26 33.95 -13.39 1.65
N GLY A 27 33.24 -13.36 0.51
CA GLY A 27 32.92 -14.57 -0.26
C GLY A 27 31.72 -15.36 0.23
N GLU A 28 30.94 -14.84 1.18
CA GLU A 28 29.69 -15.44 1.63
C GLU A 28 28.62 -15.44 0.52
N ALA A 29 27.54 -16.18 0.78
CA ALA A 29 26.36 -16.22 -0.06
C ALA A 29 25.11 -15.92 0.76
N LEU A 30 24.15 -15.21 0.16
CA LEU A 30 22.83 -14.98 0.75
C LEU A 30 21.87 -16.07 0.29
N LYS A 31 21.17 -16.70 1.24
CA LYS A 31 20.04 -17.59 0.95
C LYS A 31 18.75 -16.96 1.45
N ILE A 32 17.78 -16.80 0.56
CA ILE A 32 16.44 -16.31 0.89
C ILE A 32 15.48 -17.50 0.76
N SER A 33 14.65 -17.74 1.77
CA SER A 33 13.56 -18.72 1.75
C SER A 33 12.26 -18.02 2.11
N VAL A 34 11.26 -18.09 1.21
CA VAL A 34 9.96 -17.41 1.37
C VAL A 34 8.87 -18.47 1.45
N ASN A 35 8.07 -18.42 2.51
CA ASN A 35 6.98 -19.38 2.75
C ASN A 35 5.63 -18.66 2.76
N GLY A 36 5.17 -18.21 1.58
CA GLY A 36 3.83 -17.67 1.39
C GLY A 36 2.80 -18.77 1.14
N ASN A 37 1.52 -18.50 1.44
CA ASN A 37 0.42 -19.43 1.17
C ASN A 37 -0.78 -18.69 0.58
N LEU A 38 -1.30 -19.20 -0.53
CA LEU A 38 -2.52 -18.70 -1.17
C LEU A 38 -3.75 -19.27 -0.49
N LYS A 39 -4.63 -18.39 -0.02
CA LYS A 39 -5.86 -18.80 0.66
C LYS A 39 -7.06 -18.01 0.15
N ILE A 40 -8.16 -18.72 -0.11
CA ILE A 40 -9.46 -18.08 -0.36
C ILE A 40 -9.92 -17.42 0.94
N ARG A 41 -10.34 -16.16 0.85
CA ARG A 41 -10.83 -15.35 1.97
C ARG A 41 -12.05 -14.56 1.52
N LYS A 42 -13.00 -14.38 2.43
CA LYS A 42 -14.14 -13.50 2.21
C LYS A 42 -13.72 -12.06 2.42
N ILE A 43 -13.88 -11.23 1.40
CA ILE A 43 -13.81 -9.77 1.50
C ILE A 43 -15.22 -9.20 1.62
N ARG A 44 -15.36 -7.98 2.14
CA ARG A 44 -16.64 -7.30 2.31
C ARG A 44 -16.51 -5.87 1.81
N ASN A 45 -17.50 -5.41 1.06
CA ASN A 45 -17.67 -3.99 0.76
C ASN A 45 -18.88 -3.49 1.54
N VAL A 46 -18.80 -2.27 2.03
CA VAL A 46 -19.92 -1.57 2.67
C VAL A 46 -20.42 -0.52 1.68
N ILE A 47 -21.70 -0.58 1.33
CA ILE A 47 -22.33 0.33 0.37
C ILE A 47 -23.54 0.96 1.04
N GLY A 48 -23.53 2.29 1.11
CA GLY A 48 -24.68 3.12 1.46
C GLY A 48 -25.01 4.06 0.30
N TYR A 49 -26.24 4.56 0.25
CA TYR A 49 -26.64 5.52 -0.77
C TYR A 49 -27.67 6.51 -0.23
N ILE A 50 -27.61 7.75 -0.73
CA ILE A 50 -28.62 8.77 -0.54
C ILE A 50 -29.42 8.83 -1.84
N ARG A 51 -30.74 8.64 -1.77
CA ARG A 51 -31.58 8.62 -2.97
C ARG A 51 -31.74 10.05 -3.52
N GLY A 52 -31.37 10.25 -4.79
CA GLY A 52 -31.60 11.50 -5.50
C GLY A 52 -33.09 11.84 -5.54
N LYS A 53 -33.42 13.12 -5.38
CA LYS A 53 -34.81 13.59 -5.39
C LYS A 53 -35.41 13.57 -6.80
N ASP A 54 -34.69 14.12 -7.77
CA ASP A 54 -35.18 14.32 -9.14
C ASP A 54 -34.70 13.22 -10.09
N GLU A 55 -33.42 12.82 -10.00
CA GLU A 55 -32.79 11.80 -10.86
C GLU A 55 -32.24 10.61 -10.04
N PRO A 56 -33.10 9.75 -9.42
CA PRO A 56 -32.67 8.68 -8.52
C PRO A 56 -31.89 7.52 -9.20
N ASP A 57 -31.86 7.47 -10.52
CA ASP A 57 -31.17 6.49 -11.36
C ASP A 57 -29.81 6.98 -11.90
N ARG A 58 -29.41 8.22 -11.57
CA ARG A 58 -28.10 8.79 -11.86
C ARG A 58 -27.23 8.75 -10.61
N TYR A 59 -26.04 8.16 -10.73
CA TYR A 59 -25.17 7.90 -9.58
C TYR A 59 -23.91 8.76 -9.60
N VAL A 60 -23.61 9.36 -8.46
CA VAL A 60 -22.26 9.83 -8.10
C VAL A 60 -21.72 8.87 -7.06
N ILE A 61 -20.56 8.25 -7.33
CA ILE A 61 -19.97 7.25 -6.44
C ILE A 61 -18.75 7.85 -5.76
N LEU A 62 -18.75 7.86 -4.43
CA LEU A 62 -17.61 8.21 -3.60
C LEU A 62 -17.20 6.96 -2.79
N GLY A 63 -15.92 6.63 -2.77
CA GLY A 63 -15.43 5.41 -2.13
C GLY A 63 -14.00 5.53 -1.62
N ASN A 64 -13.68 4.67 -0.66
CA ASN A 64 -12.37 4.48 -0.05
C ASN A 64 -12.26 3.00 0.38
N HIS A 65 -11.10 2.37 0.22
CA HIS A 65 -10.87 1.03 0.78
C HIS A 65 -10.65 1.14 2.29
N TYR A 66 -10.94 0.10 3.06
CA TYR A 66 -10.83 0.16 4.52
C TYR A 66 -9.82 -0.85 5.11
N ASP A 67 -9.35 -1.81 4.31
CA ASP A 67 -8.37 -2.79 4.72
C ASP A 67 -6.94 -2.22 4.71
N ALA A 68 -6.13 -2.66 5.68
CA ALA A 68 -4.78 -2.17 5.89
C ALA A 68 -3.79 -3.32 6.12
N TRP A 69 -2.51 -3.07 5.81
CA TRP A 69 -1.42 -4.01 6.12
C TRP A 69 -1.20 -4.20 7.62
N VAL A 70 -1.28 -3.12 8.40
CA VAL A 70 -1.15 -3.11 9.87
C VAL A 70 -2.24 -2.20 10.45
N TYR A 71 -1.89 -1.08 11.10
CA TYR A 71 -2.89 -0.14 11.65
C TYR A 71 -3.51 0.75 10.59
N GLY A 72 -2.77 1.05 9.52
CA GLY A 72 -3.27 1.78 8.36
C GLY A 72 -3.74 3.21 8.63
N SER A 73 -3.15 3.92 9.59
CA SER A 73 -3.61 5.26 9.99
C SER A 73 -3.64 6.25 8.83
N MET A 74 -2.63 6.20 7.94
CA MET A 74 -2.68 6.96 6.69
C MET A 74 -3.40 6.14 5.62
N ASP A 75 -2.83 5.00 5.25
CA ASP A 75 -3.36 4.11 4.24
C ASP A 75 -4.09 2.92 4.88
N PRO A 76 -5.44 2.87 4.87
CA PRO A 76 -6.38 3.83 4.28
C PRO A 76 -7.14 4.73 5.27
N ASN A 77 -6.96 4.57 6.57
CA ASN A 77 -7.92 5.06 7.56
C ASN A 77 -8.06 6.59 7.60
N SER A 78 -7.09 7.34 7.08
CA SER A 78 -7.25 8.78 6.85
C SER A 78 -8.38 9.07 5.86
N GLY A 79 -8.47 8.30 4.77
CA GLY A 79 -9.58 8.34 3.82
C GLY A 79 -10.88 7.77 4.40
N THR A 80 -10.81 6.72 5.21
CA THR A 80 -12.00 6.15 5.89
C THR A 80 -12.65 7.19 6.80
N ALA A 81 -11.84 7.93 7.56
CA ALA A 81 -12.32 9.00 8.44
C ALA A 81 -13.00 10.11 7.65
N ILE A 82 -12.42 10.52 6.52
CA ILE A 82 -13.01 11.54 5.63
C ILE A 82 -14.32 11.03 5.03
N LEU A 83 -14.36 9.80 4.50
CA LEU A 83 -15.59 9.24 3.91
C LEU A 83 -16.72 9.14 4.94
N ALA A 84 -16.40 8.72 6.17
CA ALA A 84 -17.35 8.66 7.28
C ALA A 84 -17.89 10.05 7.65
N GLU A 85 -17.03 11.07 7.70
CA GLU A 85 -17.45 12.43 8.03
C GLU A 85 -18.28 13.08 6.91
N VAL A 86 -17.95 12.84 5.64
CA VAL A 86 -18.79 13.25 4.50
C VAL A 86 -20.17 12.60 4.60
N ALA A 87 -20.23 11.28 4.85
CA ALA A 87 -21.50 10.60 5.03
C ALA A 87 -22.31 11.16 6.20
N ARG A 88 -21.65 11.44 7.34
CA ARG A 88 -22.27 12.05 8.53
C ARG A 88 -22.83 13.44 8.26
N ALA A 89 -22.14 14.25 7.45
CA ALA A 89 -22.55 15.62 7.14
C ALA A 89 -23.68 15.71 6.09
N MET A 90 -23.90 14.65 5.30
CA MET A 90 -24.91 14.60 4.26
C MET A 90 -26.24 13.95 4.69
N MET A 91 -26.28 13.34 5.87
CA MET A 91 -27.48 12.76 6.49
C MET A 91 -28.06 13.68 7.55
#